data_AF-A0A5T0DKL2-F1
#
_entry.id   AF-A0A5T0DKL2-F1
#
_cell.length_a   1.000
_cell.length_b   1.000
_cell.length_c   1.000
_cell.angle_alpha   90.00
_cell.angle_beta   90.00
_cell.angle_gamma   90.00
#
_symmetry.space_group_name_H-M   'P 1'
#
loop_
_entity.id
_entity.type
_entity.pdbx_description
1 polymer ?
#
loop_
_entity_poly.entity_id
_entity_poly.type
_entity_poly.pdbx_seq_one_letter_code
_entity_poly.pdbx_strand_id
1 'polypeptide(L)'
;MIGDMNELLLKSVEVLPPLPDTVSKLRKYVSEANSNIETMKVAEIISSDPLMTAKLLQLANSPYYGFTREITTINQVITLLGVGNIINIVMADSIRDNFKIDVSPYGLNTQNFLKTCNEEATFIANWLNDEDKKLSHLLVPCAMLLRLGIVIFSNFLIQNHKDKDFLAFLNKSENLALAENEFLGVDHISFLGFLLHRWNFDDVLIESICFVRTPHAAREKVKKSAYALAITDHLFAPHDGSSPFNAKAAVALLKEAKTQGINFDLNNLLSKLPSKAKENLNKED
;
A
#
# COMPACT_ATOMS: atom_id res chain seq x y z
N MET A 1 21.19 14.48 12.67
CA MET A 1 20.93 15.44 11.57
C MET A 1 19.54 15.15 11.03
N ILE A 2 18.73 16.17 10.70
CA ILE A 2 17.41 15.97 10.06
C ILE A 2 17.67 15.25 8.72
N GLY A 3 17.24 13.99 8.59
CA GLY A 3 17.49 13.15 7.41
C GLY A 3 18.32 11.89 7.65
N ASP A 4 19.05 11.78 8.77
CA ASP A 4 19.86 10.58 9.06
C ASP A 4 18.98 9.32 9.19
N MET A 5 17.80 9.44 9.80
CA MET A 5 16.87 8.30 9.94
C MET A 5 16.38 7.80 8.58
N ASN A 6 16.09 8.70 7.64
CA ASN A 6 15.59 8.32 6.32
C ASN A 6 16.61 7.45 5.56
N GLU A 7 17.90 7.76 5.67
CA GLU A 7 18.96 6.96 5.05
C GLU A 7 19.16 5.61 5.78
N LEU A 8 19.00 5.55 7.10
CA LEU A 8 19.03 4.28 7.86
C LEU A 8 17.85 3.37 7.47
N LEU A 9 16.65 3.93 7.39
CA LEU A 9 15.46 3.21 6.94
C LEU A 9 15.60 2.77 5.48
N LEU A 10 16.14 3.61 4.59
CA LEU A 10 16.43 3.24 3.20
C LEU A 10 17.35 2.02 3.10
N LYS A 11 18.43 1.99 3.88
CA LYS A 11 19.35 0.83 3.92
C LYS A 11 18.64 -0.44 4.40
N SER A 12 17.68 -0.31 5.31
CA SER A 12 16.92 -1.46 5.82
C SER A 12 15.99 -2.11 4.79
N VAL A 13 15.74 -1.45 3.65
CA VAL A 13 14.81 -1.90 2.60
C VAL A 13 15.48 -2.10 1.24
N GLU A 14 16.81 -2.14 1.18
CA GLU A 14 17.53 -2.46 -0.07
C GLU A 14 17.13 -3.84 -0.62
N VAL A 15 16.85 -4.76 0.31
CA VAL A 15 16.36 -6.11 0.02
C VAL A 15 15.01 -6.29 0.71
N LEU A 16 13.96 -6.45 -0.09
CA LEU A 16 12.61 -6.75 0.38
C LEU A 16 12.22 -8.16 -0.10
N PRO A 17 12.00 -9.12 0.80
CA PRO A 17 11.55 -10.45 0.41
C PRO A 17 10.06 -10.43 0.01
N PRO A 18 9.61 -11.32 -0.86
CA PRO A 18 8.18 -11.53 -1.11
C PRO A 18 7.48 -12.09 0.12
N LEU A 19 6.16 -11.95 0.17
CA LEU A 19 5.35 -12.69 1.14
C LEU A 19 5.46 -14.20 0.87
N PRO A 20 5.53 -15.05 1.91
CA PRO A 20 5.55 -16.52 1.73
C PRO A 20 4.35 -17.04 0.92
N ASP A 21 3.19 -16.39 1.06
CA ASP A 21 1.98 -16.71 0.32
C ASP A 21 2.10 -16.34 -1.17
N THR A 22 2.74 -15.22 -1.50
CA THR A 22 3.07 -14.82 -2.89
C THR A 22 3.94 -15.88 -3.56
N VAL A 23 5.01 -16.32 -2.88
CA VAL A 23 5.91 -17.37 -3.38
C VAL A 23 5.12 -18.67 -3.63
N SER A 24 4.31 -19.07 -2.66
CA SER A 24 3.53 -20.32 -2.71
C SER A 24 2.50 -20.29 -3.85
N LYS A 25 1.72 -19.22 -3.96
CA LYS A 25 0.72 -19.02 -5.02
C LYS A 25 1.36 -18.97 -6.40
N LEU A 26 2.45 -18.21 -6.55
CA LEU A 26 3.13 -18.08 -7.83
C LEU A 26 3.79 -19.40 -8.25
N ARG A 27 4.44 -20.11 -7.32
CA ARG A 27 5.03 -21.43 -7.58
C ARG A 27 3.98 -22.43 -8.04
N LYS A 28 2.85 -22.50 -7.33
CA LYS A 28 1.74 -23.38 -7.69
C LYS A 28 1.23 -23.06 -9.09
N TYR A 29 0.97 -21.78 -9.36
CA TYR A 29 0.46 -21.34 -10.65
C TYR A 29 1.40 -21.67 -11.82
N VAL A 30 2.69 -21.38 -11.67
CA VAL A 30 3.71 -21.70 -12.70
C VAL A 30 3.80 -23.20 -12.95
N SER A 31 3.71 -24.01 -11.89
CA SER A 31 3.76 -25.47 -11.99
C SER A 31 2.54 -26.06 -12.71
N GLU A 32 1.36 -25.44 -12.55
CA GLU A 32 0.12 -25.87 -13.19
C GLU A 32 -0.01 -25.35 -14.63
N ALA A 33 0.46 -24.14 -14.92
CA ALA A 33 0.29 -23.47 -16.21
C ALA A 33 1.26 -23.95 -17.30
N ASN A 34 2.35 -24.63 -16.93
CA ASN A 34 3.45 -25.04 -17.83
C ASN A 34 3.93 -23.88 -18.72
N SER A 35 3.49 -23.83 -19.99
CA SER A 35 3.91 -22.84 -21.00
C SER A 35 2.95 -21.66 -21.17
N ASN A 36 1.71 -21.76 -20.68
CA ASN A 36 0.63 -20.80 -20.95
C ASN A 36 0.38 -19.91 -19.74
N ILE A 37 1.38 -19.11 -19.37
CA ILE A 37 1.28 -18.22 -18.21
C ILE A 37 0.51 -16.95 -18.60
N GLU A 38 -0.66 -16.77 -18.00
CA GLU A 38 -1.50 -15.59 -18.15
C GLU A 38 -1.01 -14.43 -17.28
N THR A 39 -0.78 -13.28 -17.90
CA THR A 39 -0.31 -12.07 -17.22
C THR A 39 -1.28 -11.60 -16.13
N MET A 40 -2.58 -11.76 -16.34
CA MET A 40 -3.62 -11.34 -15.40
C MET A 40 -3.53 -12.11 -14.07
N LYS A 41 -3.22 -13.41 -14.11
CA LYS A 41 -3.10 -14.20 -12.88
C LYS A 41 -1.85 -13.84 -12.09
N VAL A 42 -0.75 -13.53 -12.78
CA VAL A 42 0.46 -12.99 -12.14
C VAL A 42 0.18 -11.62 -11.52
N ALA A 43 -0.53 -10.74 -12.23
CA ALA A 43 -0.92 -9.44 -11.72
C ALA A 43 -1.76 -9.55 -10.44
N GLU A 44 -2.74 -10.46 -10.40
CA GLU A 44 -3.58 -10.71 -9.23
C GLU A 44 -2.75 -11.13 -8.01
N ILE A 45 -1.80 -12.05 -8.18
CA ILE A 45 -0.94 -12.53 -7.10
C ILE A 45 -0.02 -11.40 -6.57
N ILE A 46 0.57 -10.62 -7.46
CA ILE A 46 1.52 -9.55 -7.09
C ILE A 46 0.83 -8.33 -6.50
N SER A 47 -0.38 -7.99 -6.98
CA SER A 47 -1.09 -6.75 -6.59
C SER A 47 -1.50 -6.72 -5.11
N SER A 48 -1.51 -7.87 -4.42
CA SER A 48 -1.80 -7.97 -2.99
C SER A 48 -0.54 -8.09 -2.12
N ASP A 49 0.66 -8.01 -2.71
CA ASP A 49 1.94 -8.06 -2.01
C ASP A 49 2.58 -6.66 -1.96
N PRO A 50 2.59 -5.99 -0.80
CA PRO A 50 3.21 -4.68 -0.65
C PRO A 50 4.71 -4.65 -0.98
N LEU A 51 5.44 -5.71 -0.62
CA LEU A 51 6.89 -5.78 -0.78
C LEU A 51 7.25 -5.96 -2.25
N MET A 52 6.54 -6.86 -2.96
CA MET A 52 6.74 -7.07 -4.39
C MET A 52 6.22 -5.91 -5.23
N THR A 53 5.11 -5.27 -4.84
CA THR A 53 4.65 -4.04 -5.48
C THR A 53 5.75 -2.99 -5.49
N ALA A 54 6.36 -2.72 -4.33
CA ALA A 54 7.44 -1.75 -4.23
C ALA A 54 8.70 -2.18 -4.99
N LYS A 55 9.13 -3.43 -4.83
CA LYS A 55 10.37 -3.92 -5.45
C LYS A 55 10.29 -3.94 -6.98
N LEU A 56 9.17 -4.40 -7.54
CA LEU A 56 8.99 -4.51 -8.98
C LEU A 56 8.79 -3.13 -9.62
N LEU A 57 8.07 -2.22 -8.97
CA LEU A 57 7.97 -0.82 -9.44
C LEU A 57 9.32 -0.10 -9.35
N GLN A 58 10.11 -0.31 -8.29
CA GLN A 58 11.48 0.21 -8.20
C GLN A 58 12.33 -0.27 -9.38
N LEU A 59 12.29 -1.57 -9.68
CA LEU A 59 13.07 -2.15 -10.78
C LEU A 59 12.60 -1.61 -12.14
N ALA A 60 11.28 -1.57 -12.36
CA ALA A 60 10.67 -1.08 -13.61
C ALA A 60 10.99 0.39 -13.89
N ASN A 61 11.09 1.22 -12.83
CA ASN A 61 11.48 2.63 -12.94
C ASN A 61 13.01 2.86 -12.91
N SER A 62 13.82 1.81 -12.83
CA SER A 62 15.27 1.96 -12.84
C SER A 62 15.76 2.50 -14.21
N PRO A 63 16.86 3.28 -14.23
CA PRO A 63 17.42 3.81 -15.49
C PRO A 63 17.73 2.74 -16.54
N TYR A 64 17.91 1.48 -16.12
CA TYR A 64 18.17 0.35 -17.00
C TYR A 64 17.09 0.15 -18.07
N TYR A 65 15.82 0.40 -17.74
CA TYR A 65 14.70 0.19 -18.68
C TYR A 65 14.30 1.45 -19.46
N GLY A 66 14.82 2.63 -19.11
CA GLY A 66 14.54 3.88 -19.83
C GLY A 66 13.15 4.50 -19.61
N PHE A 67 12.37 4.01 -18.64
CA PHE A 67 11.03 4.52 -18.28
C PHE A 67 11.00 5.10 -16.86
N THR A 68 12.05 5.84 -16.49
CA THR A 68 12.24 6.36 -15.14
C THR A 68 11.12 7.33 -14.74
N ARG A 69 10.43 7.03 -13.63
CA ARG A 69 9.25 7.77 -13.11
C ARG A 69 7.99 7.66 -13.97
N GLU A 70 7.91 6.70 -14.88
CA GLU A 70 6.74 6.53 -15.76
C GLU A 70 5.87 5.31 -15.40
N ILE A 71 6.44 4.32 -14.69
CA ILE A 71 5.76 3.06 -14.41
C ILE A 71 5.04 3.15 -13.06
N THR A 72 3.71 3.05 -13.09
CA THR A 72 2.84 3.25 -11.91
C THR A 72 1.89 2.10 -11.62
N THR A 73 1.72 1.16 -12.55
CA THR A 73 0.76 0.06 -12.44
C THR A 73 1.44 -1.30 -12.54
N ILE A 74 0.88 -2.32 -11.87
CA ILE A 74 1.39 -3.71 -11.95
C ILE A 74 1.30 -4.26 -13.38
N ASN A 75 0.31 -3.85 -14.16
CA ASN A 75 0.20 -4.25 -15.56
C ASN A 75 1.38 -3.72 -16.39
N GLN A 76 1.76 -2.45 -16.22
CA GLN A 76 2.95 -1.89 -16.88
C GLN A 76 4.23 -2.60 -16.44
N VAL A 77 4.36 -2.91 -15.15
CA VAL A 77 5.48 -3.70 -14.60
C VAL A 77 5.60 -5.05 -15.32
N ILE A 78 4.48 -5.79 -15.47
CA ILE A 78 4.48 -7.09 -16.15
C ILE A 78 4.81 -6.93 -17.64
N THR A 79 4.29 -5.91 -18.31
CA THR A 79 4.60 -5.62 -19.71
C THR A 79 6.09 -5.30 -19.92
N LEU A 80 6.70 -4.54 -19.02
CA LEU A 80 8.08 -4.09 -19.15
C LEU A 80 9.10 -5.16 -18.73
N LEU A 81 8.90 -5.77 -17.55
CA LEU A 81 9.82 -6.77 -17.01
C LEU A 81 9.63 -8.14 -17.66
N GLY A 82 8.40 -8.47 -18.06
CA GLY A 82 8.02 -9.81 -18.47
C GLY A 82 7.83 -10.77 -17.29
N VAL A 83 6.92 -11.73 -17.48
CA VAL A 83 6.53 -12.70 -16.45
C VAL A 83 7.71 -13.55 -15.96
N GLY A 84 8.61 -13.95 -16.87
CA GLY A 84 9.78 -14.76 -16.50
C GLY A 84 10.70 -14.07 -15.50
N ASN A 85 10.96 -12.77 -15.68
CA ASN A 85 11.77 -12.01 -14.73
C ASN A 85 11.07 -11.84 -13.39
N ILE A 86 9.76 -11.60 -13.38
CA ILE A 86 8.97 -11.50 -12.13
C ILE A 86 9.05 -12.81 -11.34
N ILE A 87 8.88 -13.96 -11.99
CA ILE A 87 9.01 -15.27 -11.34
C ILE A 87 10.40 -15.44 -10.76
N ASN A 88 11.46 -15.13 -11.54
CA ASN A 88 12.84 -15.26 -11.07
C ASN A 88 13.12 -14.38 -9.85
N ILE A 89 12.63 -13.14 -9.84
CA ILE A 89 12.78 -12.22 -8.71
C ILE A 89 12.08 -12.76 -7.46
N VAL A 90 10.81 -13.14 -7.58
CA VAL A 90 10.03 -13.67 -6.45
C VAL A 90 10.70 -14.93 -5.87
N MET A 91 11.19 -15.83 -6.71
CA MET A 91 11.86 -17.04 -6.23
C MET A 91 13.22 -16.75 -5.59
N ALA A 92 14.03 -15.87 -6.18
CA ALA A 92 15.36 -15.52 -5.67
C ALA A 92 15.29 -14.76 -4.33
N ASP A 93 14.32 -13.86 -4.19
CA ASP A 93 14.20 -12.98 -3.02
C ASP A 93 13.64 -13.73 -1.80
N SER A 94 12.97 -14.86 -2.01
CA SER A 94 12.45 -15.72 -0.95
C SER A 94 13.54 -16.37 -0.07
N ILE A 95 14.79 -16.38 -0.51
CA ILE A 95 15.92 -17.07 0.15
C ILE A 95 16.71 -16.09 1.07
N ARG A 96 16.42 -14.79 1.05
CA ARG A 96 17.21 -13.77 1.76
C ARG A 96 16.63 -13.45 3.15
N ASP A 97 17.42 -13.59 4.21
CA ASP A 97 16.92 -13.95 5.57
C ASP A 97 16.86 -12.82 6.64
N ASN A 98 17.20 -11.57 6.31
CA ASN A 98 17.32 -10.54 7.36
C ASN A 98 16.08 -9.66 7.54
N PHE A 99 15.16 -9.60 6.58
CA PHE A 99 13.98 -8.75 6.70
C PHE A 99 12.83 -9.50 7.40
N LYS A 100 12.29 -8.92 8.48
CA LYS A 100 11.17 -9.51 9.23
C LYS A 100 9.85 -8.91 8.79
N ILE A 101 9.01 -9.75 8.18
CA ILE A 101 7.63 -9.39 7.86
C ILE A 101 6.78 -9.66 9.10
N ASP A 102 6.73 -8.69 10.00
CA ASP A 102 5.94 -8.76 11.23
C ASP A 102 5.46 -7.35 11.62
N VAL A 103 4.15 -7.17 11.77
CA VAL A 103 3.52 -5.91 12.19
C VAL A 103 3.07 -5.93 13.66
N SER A 104 3.52 -6.93 14.44
CA SER A 104 3.29 -7.00 15.88
C SER A 104 3.75 -5.75 16.67
N PRO A 105 4.78 -4.97 16.27
CA PRO A 105 5.12 -3.72 16.95
C PRO A 105 3.98 -2.68 16.93
N TYR A 106 3.07 -2.75 15.96
CA TYR A 106 1.88 -1.90 15.87
C TYR A 106 0.66 -2.49 16.60
N GLY A 107 0.82 -3.59 17.33
CA GLY A 107 -0.27 -4.28 18.02
C GLY A 107 -1.17 -5.08 17.09
N LEU A 108 -0.71 -5.37 15.87
CA LEU A 108 -1.49 -6.04 14.82
C LEU A 108 -1.09 -7.51 14.70
N ASN A 109 -2.06 -8.35 14.33
CA ASN A 109 -1.78 -9.70 13.88
C ASN A 109 -1.35 -9.67 12.40
N THR A 110 -0.14 -10.12 12.12
CA THR A 110 0.46 -10.07 10.77
C THR A 110 -0.34 -10.84 9.72
N GLN A 111 -0.89 -12.01 10.04
CA GLN A 111 -1.68 -12.77 9.07
C GLN A 111 -3.00 -12.06 8.71
N ASN A 112 -3.69 -11.51 9.70
CA ASN A 112 -4.90 -10.73 9.46
C ASN A 112 -4.60 -9.46 8.67
N PHE A 113 -3.53 -8.74 9.00
CA PHE A 113 -3.10 -7.55 8.26
C PHE A 113 -2.87 -7.86 6.77
N LEU A 114 -2.13 -8.93 6.46
CA LEU A 114 -1.87 -9.32 5.06
C LEU A 114 -3.15 -9.76 4.34
N LYS A 115 -4.05 -10.44 5.04
CA LYS A 115 -5.37 -10.78 4.50
C LYS A 115 -6.19 -9.52 4.17
N THR A 116 -6.19 -8.54 5.06
CA THR A 116 -6.88 -7.26 4.85
C THR A 116 -6.26 -6.48 3.69
N CYS A 117 -4.93 -6.52 3.47
CA CYS A 117 -4.31 -5.93 2.29
C CYS A 117 -4.86 -6.54 0.98
N ASN A 118 -5.04 -7.87 0.94
CA ASN A 118 -5.65 -8.53 -0.20
C ASN A 118 -7.14 -8.16 -0.39
N GLU A 119 -7.91 -8.05 0.70
CA GLU A 119 -9.30 -7.59 0.67
C GLU A 119 -9.40 -6.14 0.18
N GLU A 120 -8.48 -5.28 0.59
CA GLU A 120 -8.36 -3.88 0.15
C GLU A 120 -8.06 -3.77 -1.35
N ALA A 121 -7.07 -4.51 -1.86
CA ALA A 121 -6.76 -4.55 -3.29
C ALA A 121 -7.96 -5.05 -4.12
N THR A 122 -8.66 -6.07 -3.61
CA THR A 122 -9.88 -6.60 -4.24
C THR A 122 -11.01 -5.58 -4.23
N PHE A 123 -11.19 -4.86 -3.12
CA PHE A 123 -12.19 -3.80 -3.00
C PHE A 123 -11.94 -2.67 -3.99
N ILE A 124 -10.70 -2.18 -4.10
CA ILE A 124 -10.35 -1.12 -5.06
C ILE A 124 -10.72 -1.55 -6.48
N ALA A 125 -10.33 -2.76 -6.88
CA ALA A 125 -10.64 -3.31 -8.20
C ALA A 125 -12.15 -3.41 -8.43
N ASN A 126 -12.90 -3.93 -7.45
CA ASN A 126 -14.35 -4.04 -7.52
C ASN A 126 -15.02 -2.65 -7.61
N TRP A 127 -14.58 -1.70 -6.79
CA TRP A 127 -15.12 -0.34 -6.76
C TRP A 127 -14.94 0.37 -8.11
N LEU A 128 -13.70 0.39 -8.61
CA LEU A 128 -13.29 1.34 -9.64
C LEU A 128 -13.04 0.73 -11.03
N ASN A 129 -12.98 -0.59 -11.23
CA ASN A 129 -12.65 -1.12 -12.56
C ASN A 129 -13.64 -0.71 -13.67
N ASP A 130 -14.94 -0.62 -13.35
CA ASP A 130 -15.96 -0.19 -14.31
C ASP A 130 -16.13 1.34 -14.33
N GLU A 131 -15.93 1.99 -13.19
CA GLU A 131 -16.13 3.44 -13.03
C GLU A 131 -14.93 4.26 -13.53
N ASP A 132 -13.71 3.86 -13.16
CA ASP A 132 -12.45 4.47 -13.58
C ASP A 132 -11.31 3.44 -13.50
N LYS A 133 -11.18 2.62 -14.56
CA LYS A 133 -10.18 1.55 -14.66
C LYS A 133 -8.75 2.04 -14.49
N LYS A 134 -8.42 3.24 -15.00
CA LYS A 134 -7.06 3.80 -14.89
C LYS A 134 -6.75 4.15 -13.44
N LEU A 135 -7.71 4.76 -12.75
CA LEU A 135 -7.58 5.06 -11.33
C LEU A 135 -7.45 3.78 -10.49
N SER A 136 -8.27 2.75 -10.75
CA SER A 136 -8.16 1.44 -10.08
C SER A 136 -6.74 0.86 -10.15
N HIS A 137 -6.14 0.83 -11.34
CA HIS A 137 -4.79 0.29 -11.56
C HIS A 137 -3.67 1.12 -10.92
N LEU A 138 -3.86 2.42 -10.74
CA LEU A 138 -2.95 3.30 -9.98
C LEU A 138 -3.15 3.13 -8.46
N LEU A 139 -4.41 2.99 -8.02
CA LEU A 139 -4.79 3.08 -6.62
C LEU A 139 -4.40 1.83 -5.83
N VAL A 140 -4.45 0.64 -6.44
CA VAL A 140 -3.99 -0.59 -5.78
C VAL A 140 -2.52 -0.48 -5.36
N PRO A 141 -1.56 -0.11 -6.24
CA PRO A 141 -0.20 0.22 -5.82
C PRO A 141 -0.11 1.28 -4.73
N CYS A 142 -0.85 2.38 -4.83
CA CYS A 142 -0.84 3.41 -3.78
C CYS A 142 -1.22 2.86 -2.40
N ALA A 143 -2.29 2.07 -2.32
CA ALA A 143 -2.74 1.44 -1.08
C ALA A 143 -1.69 0.45 -0.56
N MET A 144 -1.16 -0.43 -1.40
CA MET A 144 -0.14 -1.40 -1.00
C MET A 144 1.13 -0.70 -0.49
N LEU A 145 1.58 0.37 -1.14
CA LEU A 145 2.74 1.16 -0.70
C LEU A 145 2.46 1.89 0.61
N LEU A 146 1.23 2.36 0.85
CA LEU A 146 0.84 2.91 2.15
C LEU A 146 0.93 1.85 3.25
N ARG A 147 0.43 0.62 2.99
CA ARG A 147 0.55 -0.52 3.93
C ARG A 147 1.99 -0.94 4.16
N LEU A 148 2.86 -0.81 3.15
CA LEU A 148 4.29 -1.10 3.28
C LEU A 148 4.98 -0.22 4.33
N GLY A 149 4.51 1.01 4.55
CA GLY A 149 5.10 1.95 5.53
C GLY A 149 5.27 1.32 6.92
N ILE A 150 4.20 0.77 7.48
CA ILE A 150 4.24 0.13 8.80
C ILE A 150 5.05 -1.18 8.81
N VAL A 151 5.13 -1.89 7.68
CA VAL A 151 5.96 -3.11 7.56
C VAL A 151 7.44 -2.74 7.63
N ILE A 152 7.86 -1.69 6.93
CA ILE A 152 9.23 -1.19 6.97
C ILE A 152 9.58 -0.73 8.38
N PHE A 153 8.72 0.05 9.00
CA PHE A 153 8.94 0.58 10.34
C PHE A 153 8.99 -0.54 11.37
N SER A 154 8.10 -1.53 11.27
CA SER A 154 8.12 -2.69 12.17
C SER A 154 9.42 -3.48 12.06
N ASN A 155 9.87 -3.79 10.84
CA ASN A 155 11.18 -4.43 10.64
C ASN A 155 12.30 -3.61 11.28
N PHE A 156 12.33 -2.30 11.04
CA PHE A 156 13.35 -1.43 11.62
C PHE A 156 13.32 -1.42 13.15
N LEU A 157 12.14 -1.35 13.76
CA LEU A 157 11.96 -1.40 15.22
C LEU A 157 12.46 -2.73 15.79
N ILE A 158 12.12 -3.86 15.17
CA ILE A 158 12.54 -5.21 15.60
C ILE A 158 14.06 -5.36 15.51
N GLN A 159 14.67 -4.94 14.39
CA GLN A 159 16.12 -5.04 14.17
C GLN A 159 16.92 -4.17 15.14
N ASN A 160 16.32 -3.08 15.64
CA ASN A 160 16.95 -2.18 16.61
C ASN A 160 16.46 -2.41 18.06
N HIS A 161 15.71 -3.48 18.31
CA HIS A 161 15.19 -3.86 19.64
C HIS A 161 14.33 -2.76 20.32
N LYS A 162 13.60 -1.97 19.53
CA LYS A 162 12.70 -0.90 19.99
C LYS A 162 11.22 -1.25 19.90
N ASP A 163 10.89 -2.42 19.36
CA ASP A 163 9.55 -2.90 19.07
C ASP A 163 8.63 -2.94 20.31
N LYS A 164 9.14 -3.43 21.44
CA LYS A 164 8.35 -3.55 22.68
C LYS A 164 8.03 -2.20 23.29
N ASP A 165 9.02 -1.31 23.34
CA ASP A 165 8.85 0.04 23.89
C ASP A 165 7.93 0.88 23.01
N PHE A 166 8.06 0.74 21.68
CA PHE A 166 7.17 1.37 20.72
C PHE A 166 5.72 0.90 20.92
N LEU A 167 5.48 -0.41 21.03
CA LEU A 167 4.14 -0.95 21.26
C LEU A 167 3.55 -0.46 22.59
N ALA A 168 4.35 -0.45 23.65
CA ALA A 168 3.92 0.05 24.96
C ALA A 168 3.56 1.54 24.93
N PHE A 169 4.26 2.35 24.14
CA PHE A 169 3.94 3.75 23.93
C PHE A 169 2.69 3.95 23.05
N LEU A 170 2.57 3.19 21.96
CA LEU A 170 1.43 3.24 21.05
C LEU A 170 0.12 2.89 21.78
N ASN A 171 0.13 1.85 22.61
CA ASN A 171 -1.03 1.45 23.40
C ASN A 171 -1.48 2.49 24.44
N LYS A 172 -0.61 3.45 24.82
CA LYS A 172 -0.95 4.53 25.76
C LYS A 172 -1.38 5.81 25.07
N SER A 173 -0.79 6.11 23.92
CA SER A 173 -1.01 7.36 23.18
C SER A 173 -2.13 7.26 22.14
N GLU A 174 -2.44 6.06 21.67
CA GLU A 174 -3.42 5.76 20.61
C GLU A 174 -3.20 6.57 19.32
N ASN A 175 -1.97 7.04 19.08
CA ASN A 175 -1.62 7.86 17.92
C ASN A 175 -0.36 7.33 17.25
N LEU A 176 -0.53 6.76 16.06
CA LEU A 176 0.55 6.14 15.29
C LEU A 176 1.64 7.15 14.92
N ALA A 177 1.26 8.29 14.34
CA ALA A 177 2.23 9.30 13.91
C ALA A 177 3.02 9.86 15.09
N LEU A 178 2.39 10.02 16.26
CA LEU A 178 3.09 10.45 17.47
C LEU A 178 4.11 9.40 17.93
N ALA A 179 3.73 8.12 17.97
CA ALA A 179 4.63 7.03 18.32
C ALA A 179 5.82 6.93 17.34
N GLU A 180 5.56 7.07 16.04
CA GLU A 180 6.60 7.04 15.00
C GLU A 180 7.58 8.21 15.15
N ASN A 181 7.07 9.43 15.37
CA ASN A 181 7.93 10.58 15.62
C ASN A 181 8.75 10.45 16.91
N GLU A 182 8.20 9.88 17.97
CA GLU A 182 8.93 9.66 19.22
C GLU A 182 10.11 8.67 19.05
N PHE A 183 9.90 7.57 18.34
CA PHE A 183 10.90 6.49 18.25
C PHE A 183 11.85 6.60 17.06
N LEU A 184 11.37 7.18 15.96
CA LEU A 184 12.08 7.25 14.68
C LEU A 184 12.33 8.70 14.24
N GLY A 185 11.62 9.68 14.79
CA GLY A 185 11.76 11.09 14.39
C GLY A 185 11.13 11.43 13.04
N VAL A 186 10.34 10.52 12.47
CA VAL A 186 9.62 10.68 11.21
C VAL A 186 8.42 9.72 11.16
N ASP A 187 7.31 10.16 10.58
CA ASP A 187 6.15 9.29 10.31
C ASP A 187 6.33 8.49 9.00
N HIS A 188 5.64 7.36 8.89
CA HIS A 188 5.81 6.48 7.74
C HIS A 188 5.34 7.08 6.41
N ILE A 189 4.38 8.00 6.39
CA ILE A 189 3.90 8.65 5.16
C ILE A 189 4.99 9.59 4.62
N SER A 190 5.59 10.39 5.50
CA SER A 190 6.75 11.24 5.16
C SER A 190 7.93 10.41 4.66
N PHE A 191 8.23 9.29 5.33
CA PHE A 191 9.29 8.38 4.88
C PHE A 191 8.97 7.74 3.52
N LEU A 192 7.73 7.31 3.27
CA LEU A 192 7.33 6.78 1.96
C LEU A 192 7.53 7.82 0.85
N GLY A 193 7.21 9.09 1.09
CA GLY A 193 7.51 10.17 0.13
C GLY A 193 8.99 10.24 -0.24
N PHE A 194 9.87 10.22 0.77
CA PHE A 194 11.32 10.18 0.57
C PHE A 194 11.78 8.92 -0.18
N LEU A 195 11.34 7.74 0.27
CA LEU A 195 11.73 6.45 -0.27
C LEU A 195 11.36 6.31 -1.74
N LEU A 196 10.10 6.58 -2.07
CA LEU A 196 9.55 6.41 -3.41
C LEU A 196 10.16 7.42 -4.40
N HIS A 197 10.44 8.64 -3.95
CA HIS A 197 11.17 9.61 -4.76
C HIS A 197 12.60 9.14 -5.04
N ARG A 198 13.31 8.60 -4.03
CA ARG A 198 14.65 8.01 -4.20
C ARG A 198 14.64 6.80 -5.13
N TRP A 199 13.54 6.05 -5.17
CA TRP A 199 13.33 4.91 -6.07
C TRP A 199 12.72 5.28 -7.43
N ASN A 200 12.67 6.57 -7.75
CA ASN A 200 12.18 7.09 -9.04
C ASN A 200 10.74 6.67 -9.39
N PHE A 201 9.84 6.67 -8.40
CA PHE A 201 8.42 6.52 -8.67
C PHE A 201 7.86 7.82 -9.28
N ASP A 202 6.72 7.70 -9.96
CA ASP A 202 5.97 8.84 -10.49
C ASP A 202 5.46 9.78 -9.38
N ASP A 203 5.49 11.09 -9.64
CA ASP A 203 5.12 12.11 -8.66
C ASP A 203 3.61 12.08 -8.32
N VAL A 204 2.71 11.68 -9.23
CA VAL A 204 1.27 11.58 -8.91
C VAL A 204 1.03 10.43 -7.94
N LEU A 205 1.68 9.28 -8.15
CA LEU A 205 1.63 8.17 -7.22
C LEU A 205 2.16 8.56 -5.84
N ILE A 206 3.34 9.19 -5.78
CA ILE A 206 3.97 9.63 -4.53
C ILE A 206 3.06 10.62 -3.80
N GLU A 207 2.62 11.67 -4.50
CA GLU A 207 1.80 12.72 -3.88
C GLU A 207 0.42 12.19 -3.45
N SER A 208 -0.14 11.19 -4.13
CA SER A 208 -1.40 10.56 -3.68
C SER A 208 -1.26 9.97 -2.29
N ILE A 209 -0.12 9.35 -1.98
CA ILE A 209 0.20 8.80 -0.66
C ILE A 209 0.45 9.94 0.34
N CYS A 210 1.29 10.93 -0.01
CA CYS A 210 1.63 12.03 0.90
C CYS A 210 0.42 12.91 1.27
N PHE A 211 -0.55 13.07 0.36
CA PHE A 211 -1.77 13.86 0.59
C PHE A 211 -2.96 13.02 1.06
N VAL A 212 -2.78 11.76 1.45
CA VAL A 212 -3.90 10.89 1.91
C VAL A 212 -4.68 11.47 3.10
N ARG A 213 -4.01 12.25 3.97
CA ARG A 213 -4.67 12.93 5.11
C ARG A 213 -5.29 14.28 4.75
N THR A 214 -4.89 14.88 3.63
CA THR A 214 -5.33 16.21 3.18
C THR A 214 -5.60 16.23 1.67
N PRO A 215 -6.53 15.38 1.16
CA PRO A 215 -6.71 15.22 -0.28
C PRO A 215 -7.16 16.51 -0.99
N HIS A 216 -7.85 17.42 -0.30
CA HIS A 216 -8.24 18.74 -0.82
C HIS A 216 -7.05 19.67 -1.12
N ALA A 217 -5.91 19.47 -0.46
CA ALA A 217 -4.72 20.30 -0.60
C ALA A 217 -3.77 19.79 -1.70
N ALA A 218 -4.04 18.62 -2.29
CA ALA A 218 -3.26 18.09 -3.38
C ALA A 218 -3.42 18.92 -4.66
N ARG A 219 -2.45 18.83 -5.58
CA ARG A 219 -2.57 19.44 -6.92
C ARG A 219 -3.76 18.81 -7.66
N GLU A 220 -4.40 19.57 -8.55
CA GLU A 220 -5.61 19.12 -9.27
C GLU A 220 -5.49 17.73 -9.91
N LYS A 221 -4.36 17.43 -10.55
CA LYS A 221 -4.10 16.11 -11.17
C LYS A 221 -3.96 14.94 -10.17
N VAL A 222 -3.75 15.23 -8.89
CA VAL A 222 -3.52 14.26 -7.80
C VAL A 222 -4.75 14.11 -6.91
N LYS A 223 -5.60 15.14 -6.80
CA LYS A 223 -6.75 15.13 -5.90
C LYS A 223 -7.60 13.87 -6.05
N LYS A 224 -7.92 13.46 -7.28
CA LYS A 224 -8.78 12.28 -7.50
C LYS A 224 -8.21 11.01 -6.86
N SER A 225 -6.92 10.73 -7.05
CA SER A 225 -6.27 9.56 -6.46
C SER A 225 -6.01 9.72 -4.96
N ALA A 226 -5.68 10.91 -4.47
CA ALA A 226 -5.57 11.19 -3.04
C ALA A 226 -6.91 10.97 -2.31
N TYR A 227 -8.04 11.45 -2.87
CA TYR A 227 -9.38 11.20 -2.34
C TYR A 227 -9.72 9.72 -2.34
N ALA A 228 -9.52 9.02 -3.47
CA ALA A 228 -9.81 7.60 -3.54
C ALA A 228 -8.96 6.77 -2.57
N LEU A 229 -7.71 7.18 -2.32
CA LEU A 229 -6.83 6.54 -1.35
C LEU A 229 -7.31 6.81 0.08
N ALA A 230 -7.69 8.04 0.41
CA ALA A 230 -8.21 8.41 1.72
C ALA A 230 -9.53 7.69 2.04
N ILE A 231 -10.44 7.59 1.06
CA ILE A 231 -11.68 6.82 1.16
C ILE A 231 -11.35 5.35 1.45
N THR A 232 -10.44 4.76 0.68
CA THR A 232 -10.03 3.36 0.89
C THR A 232 -9.36 3.17 2.25
N ASP A 233 -8.50 4.10 2.68
CA ASP A 233 -7.80 4.03 3.97
C ASP A 233 -8.78 4.06 5.15
N HIS A 234 -9.81 4.90 5.12
CA HIS A 234 -10.86 4.86 6.14
C HIS A 234 -11.61 3.52 6.19
N LEU A 235 -11.71 2.81 5.07
CA LEU A 235 -12.37 1.50 5.04
C LEU A 235 -11.46 0.36 5.50
N PHE A 236 -10.15 0.45 5.22
CA PHE A 236 -9.20 -0.67 5.36
C PHE A 236 -8.01 -0.40 6.28
N ALA A 237 -7.94 0.76 6.94
CA ALA A 237 -6.90 1.06 7.92
C ALA A 237 -6.80 -0.07 8.98
N PRO A 238 -5.59 -0.54 9.34
CA PRO A 238 -5.47 -1.75 10.15
C PRO A 238 -6.06 -1.65 11.56
N HIS A 239 -6.05 -0.46 12.17
CA HIS A 239 -6.47 -0.25 13.55
C HIS A 239 -7.97 0.01 13.67
N ASP A 240 -8.53 0.85 12.80
CA ASP A 240 -9.87 1.42 12.93
C ASP A 240 -10.67 1.41 11.62
N GLY A 241 -10.19 0.69 10.60
CA GLY A 241 -10.84 0.57 9.31
C GLY A 241 -12.30 0.11 9.42
N SER A 242 -13.17 0.82 8.71
CA SER A 242 -14.63 0.59 8.70
C SER A 242 -15.29 0.69 10.09
N SER A 243 -14.71 1.41 11.04
CA SER A 243 -15.42 1.87 12.26
C SER A 243 -16.63 2.74 11.90
N PRO A 244 -17.60 2.98 12.80
CA PRO A 244 -18.71 3.91 12.54
C PRO A 244 -18.23 5.28 12.05
N PHE A 245 -17.25 5.85 12.74
CA PHE A 245 -16.60 7.11 12.36
C PHE A 245 -15.99 7.02 10.95
N ASN A 246 -15.11 6.04 10.70
CA ASN A 246 -14.39 5.97 9.44
C ASN A 246 -15.28 5.60 8.25
N ALA A 247 -16.31 4.75 8.43
CA ALA A 247 -17.28 4.44 7.39
C ALA A 247 -18.06 5.70 6.95
N LYS A 248 -18.47 6.54 7.91
CA LYS A 248 -19.11 7.83 7.62
C LYS A 248 -18.13 8.81 6.97
N ALA A 249 -16.89 8.88 7.46
CA ALA A 249 -15.84 9.74 6.91
C ALA A 249 -15.52 9.39 5.45
N ALA A 250 -15.47 8.10 5.09
CA ALA A 250 -15.28 7.66 3.71
C ALA A 250 -16.39 8.18 2.77
N VAL A 251 -17.65 8.13 3.22
CA VAL A 251 -18.79 8.68 2.46
C VAL A 251 -18.74 10.21 2.39
N ALA A 252 -18.31 10.88 3.47
CA ALA A 252 -18.16 12.32 3.50
C ALA A 252 -17.08 12.81 2.53
N LEU A 253 -15.93 12.13 2.46
CA LEU A 253 -14.85 12.42 1.52
C LEU A 253 -15.30 12.28 0.06
N LEU A 254 -16.15 11.29 -0.26
CA LEU A 254 -16.73 11.18 -1.60
C LEU A 254 -17.58 12.41 -1.95
N LYS A 255 -18.39 12.90 -1.01
CA LYS A 255 -19.21 14.11 -1.21
C LYS A 255 -18.34 15.36 -1.32
N GLU A 256 -17.29 15.46 -0.52
CA GLU A 256 -16.30 16.55 -0.59
C GLU A 256 -15.60 16.58 -1.95
N ALA A 257 -15.13 15.44 -2.46
CA ALA A 257 -14.53 15.35 -3.78
C ALA A 257 -15.47 15.88 -4.88
N LYS A 258 -16.76 15.59 -4.77
CA LYS A 258 -17.79 16.07 -5.70
C LYS A 258 -17.92 17.60 -5.72
N THR A 259 -17.72 18.29 -4.60
CA THR A 259 -17.76 19.77 -4.57
C THR A 259 -16.60 20.41 -5.32
N GLN A 260 -15.50 19.67 -5.49
CA GLN A 260 -14.31 20.08 -6.26
C GLN A 260 -14.35 19.60 -7.71
N GLY A 261 -15.51 19.12 -8.19
CA GLY A 261 -15.67 18.63 -9.57
C GLY A 261 -15.10 17.23 -9.81
N ILE A 262 -14.70 16.51 -8.76
CA ILE A 262 -14.21 15.14 -8.85
C ILE A 262 -15.39 14.20 -8.69
N ASN A 263 -15.80 13.58 -9.81
CA ASN A 263 -16.98 12.72 -9.83
C ASN A 263 -16.62 11.30 -9.38
N PHE A 264 -17.26 10.87 -8.30
CA PHE A 264 -17.42 9.48 -7.90
C PHE A 264 -18.91 9.18 -7.73
N ASP A 265 -19.36 8.00 -8.17
CA ASP A 265 -20.74 7.55 -7.96
C ASP A 265 -20.93 7.07 -6.52
N LEU A 266 -21.70 7.85 -5.75
CA LEU A 266 -22.04 7.55 -4.37
C LEU A 266 -22.75 6.19 -4.23
N ASN A 267 -23.68 5.87 -5.13
CA ASN A 267 -24.42 4.61 -5.06
C ASN A 267 -23.51 3.43 -5.41
N ASN A 268 -22.60 3.61 -6.37
CA ASN A 268 -21.59 2.61 -6.68
C ASN A 268 -20.73 2.31 -5.45
N LEU A 269 -20.17 3.33 -4.78
CA LEU A 269 -19.39 3.14 -3.55
C LEU A 269 -20.21 2.43 -2.47
N LEU A 270 -21.41 2.93 -2.14
CA LEU A 270 -22.26 2.37 -1.09
C LEU A 270 -22.60 0.89 -1.34
N SER A 271 -22.86 0.52 -2.60
CA SER A 271 -23.16 -0.86 -2.98
C SER A 271 -21.96 -1.80 -2.81
N LYS A 272 -20.74 -1.29 -2.93
CA LYS A 272 -19.49 -2.06 -2.88
C LYS A 272 -18.74 -1.97 -1.54
N LEU A 273 -19.23 -1.18 -0.59
CA LEU A 273 -18.68 -1.12 0.77
C LEU A 273 -18.56 -2.53 1.40
N PRO A 274 -17.51 -2.78 2.20
CA PRO A 274 -17.40 -4.02 2.97
C PRO A 274 -18.56 -4.11 3.97
N SER A 275 -18.97 -5.33 4.30
CA SER A 275 -20.14 -5.58 5.18
C SER A 275 -20.03 -4.84 6.52
N LYS A 276 -18.84 -4.82 7.13
CA LYS A 276 -18.55 -4.08 8.35
C LYS A 276 -18.87 -2.58 8.22
N ALA A 277 -18.47 -1.94 7.12
CA ALA A 277 -18.77 -0.53 6.88
C ALA A 277 -20.27 -0.29 6.66
N LYS A 278 -20.96 -1.16 5.90
CA LYS A 278 -22.40 -1.06 5.67
C LYS A 278 -23.20 -1.12 6.97
N GLU A 279 -22.83 -2.02 7.87
CA GLU A 279 -23.47 -2.17 9.18
C GLU A 279 -23.18 -0.98 10.11
N ASN A 280 -21.98 -0.40 10.01
CA ASN A 280 -21.53 0.67 10.91
C ASN A 280 -21.95 2.09 10.47
N LEU A 281 -22.36 2.29 9.21
CA LEU A 281 -22.83 3.59 8.72
C LEU A 281 -23.96 4.21 9.55
N ASN A 282 -24.81 3.37 10.15
CA ASN A 282 -25.99 3.80 10.91
C ASN A 282 -25.78 3.78 12.44
N LYS A 283 -24.59 3.39 12.92
CA LYS A 283 -24.30 3.33 14.36
C LYS A 283 -23.77 4.67 14.86
N GLU A 284 -23.93 4.95 16.15
CA GLU A 284 -23.25 6.08 16.80
C GLU A 284 -21.73 5.86 16.81
N ASP A 285 -20.97 6.95 16.88
CA ASP A 285 -19.49 6.92 16.88
C ASP A 285 -18.94 6.45 18.23
#